data_AF-A0A2Z6S723-F1
#
_entry.id   AF-A0A2Z6S723-F1
#
_cell.length_a   1.000
_cell.length_b   1.000
_cell.length_c   1.000
_cell.angle_alpha   90.00
_cell.angle_beta   90.00
_cell.angle_gamma   90.00
#
_symmetry.space_group_name_H-M   'P 1'
#
loop_
_entity.id
_entity.type
_entity.pdbx_description
1 polymer ?
#
loop_
_entity_poly.entity_id
_entity_poly.type
_entity_poly.pdbx_seq_one_letter_code
_entity_poly.pdbx_strand_id
1 'polypeptide(L)'
;MSFKPSSLEKIIKWEYQYNMIKVNDGKFHSKHLKIPGCVAIDVQPCFMGFYSKDEKSSLAYYLKECKLDNKVNLPIHRMNKYYEMALKETNATTAEQMHKVAKYCIINALSYQRLMVKHNVINKYREIASIAFLSLFDAHYFAGGKNGAAIDLSNPQYCGFWSCIAVSEPQFCNSPDRFWQFTKPI
;
A
#
# COMPACT_ATOMS: atom_id res chain seq x y z
N MET A 1 7.93 -19.85 13.80
CA MET A 1 8.58 -19.99 12.48
C MET A 1 9.81 -19.10 12.47
N SER A 2 11.01 -19.61 12.20
CA SER A 2 12.21 -18.77 12.05
C SER A 2 12.29 -18.31 10.59
N PHE A 3 12.19 -17.00 10.36
CA PHE A 3 12.44 -16.42 9.05
C PHE A 3 13.96 -16.48 8.80
N LYS A 4 14.40 -17.37 7.90
CA LYS A 4 15.75 -17.26 7.35
C LYS A 4 15.80 -15.97 6.53
N PRO A 5 16.79 -15.09 6.72
CA PRO A 5 16.92 -13.90 5.89
C PRO A 5 17.15 -14.33 4.44
N SER A 6 16.18 -14.04 3.58
CA SER A 6 16.34 -14.17 2.13
C SER A 6 17.32 -13.11 1.64
N SER A 7 18.16 -13.44 0.65
CA SER A 7 18.99 -12.43 0.00
C SER A 7 18.09 -11.41 -0.72
N LEU A 8 18.53 -10.14 -0.76
CA LEU A 8 17.79 -9.06 -1.41
C LEU A 8 17.40 -9.41 -2.85
N GLU A 9 18.28 -10.09 -3.59
CA GLU A 9 18.01 -10.60 -4.93
C GLU A 9 16.84 -11.58 -4.99
N LYS A 10 16.69 -12.47 -3.99
CA LYS A 10 15.58 -13.42 -3.94
C LYS A 10 14.26 -12.71 -3.63
N ILE A 11 14.28 -11.73 -2.73
CA ILE A 11 13.09 -10.94 -2.37
C ILE A 11 12.60 -10.17 -3.60
N ILE A 12 13.50 -9.42 -4.26
CA ILE A 12 13.18 -8.64 -5.46
C ILE A 12 12.69 -9.56 -6.59
N LYS A 13 13.30 -10.73 -6.77
CA LYS A 13 12.99 -11.64 -7.87
C LYS A 13 11.69 -12.42 -7.67
N TRP A 14 11.40 -12.88 -6.45
CA TRP A 14 10.36 -13.87 -6.20
C TRP A 14 9.20 -13.37 -5.34
N GLU A 15 9.48 -12.44 -4.44
CA GLU A 15 8.47 -11.92 -3.51
C GLU A 15 7.85 -10.63 -4.02
N TYR A 16 8.54 -9.83 -4.83
CA TYR A 16 7.97 -8.63 -5.42
C TYR A 16 7.06 -8.97 -6.62
N GLN A 17 5.81 -8.55 -6.57
CA GLN A 17 4.78 -8.86 -7.56
C GLN A 17 4.25 -7.58 -8.22
N TYR A 18 3.88 -7.72 -9.49
CA TYR A 18 3.24 -6.68 -10.28
C TYR A 18 1.90 -7.19 -10.79
N ASN A 19 0.81 -6.75 -10.17
CA ASN A 19 -0.53 -7.21 -10.51
C ASN A 19 -1.37 -6.06 -11.07
N MET A 20 -2.14 -6.37 -12.10
CA MET A 20 -3.13 -5.47 -12.66
C MET A 20 -4.46 -5.67 -11.94
N ILE A 21 -4.96 -4.61 -11.34
CA ILE A 21 -6.27 -4.54 -10.70
C ILE A 21 -7.20 -3.81 -11.66
N LYS A 22 -8.32 -4.44 -12.01
CA LYS A 22 -9.36 -3.75 -12.79
C LYS A 22 -10.17 -2.86 -11.86
N VAL A 23 -10.29 -1.58 -12.22
CA VAL A 23 -10.99 -0.57 -11.42
C VAL A 23 -11.94 0.16 -12.35
N ASN A 24 -13.25 -0.03 -12.17
CA ASN A 24 -14.28 0.44 -13.09
C ASN A 24 -13.95 -0.01 -14.53
N ASP A 25 -13.96 0.91 -15.50
CA ASP A 25 -13.58 0.66 -16.89
C ASP A 25 -12.06 0.75 -17.12
N GLY A 26 -11.29 1.10 -16.08
CA GLY A 26 -9.85 1.31 -16.12
C GLY A 26 -9.03 0.15 -15.56
N LYS A 27 -7.70 0.29 -15.68
CA LYS A 27 -6.70 -0.63 -15.15
C LYS A 27 -5.78 0.13 -14.21
N PHE A 28 -5.54 -0.42 -13.03
CA PHE A 28 -4.56 0.08 -12.07
C PHE A 28 -3.48 -0.97 -11.87
N HIS A 29 -2.23 -0.54 -11.84
CA HIS A 29 -1.11 -1.45 -11.63
C HIS A 29 -0.59 -1.30 -10.21
N SER A 30 -0.76 -2.35 -9.40
CA SER A 30 -0.27 -2.37 -8.02
C SER A 30 1.01 -3.20 -7.94
N LYS A 31 1.98 -2.63 -7.25
CA LYS A 31 3.25 -3.25 -6.91
C LYS A 31 3.24 -3.59 -5.42
N HIS A 32 3.47 -4.85 -5.07
CA HIS A 32 3.46 -5.27 -3.68
C HIS A 32 4.43 -6.41 -3.42
N LEU A 33 4.78 -6.56 -2.14
CA LEU A 33 5.55 -7.68 -1.66
C LEU A 33 4.61 -8.81 -1.22
N LYS A 34 4.77 -9.99 -1.80
CA LYS A 34 4.07 -11.22 -1.41
C LYS A 34 4.75 -11.80 -0.17
N ILE A 35 4.24 -11.43 0.99
CA ILE A 35 4.67 -11.99 2.28
C ILE A 35 3.71 -13.14 2.64
N PRO A 36 4.21 -14.37 2.87
CA PRO A 36 3.36 -15.48 3.30
C PRO A 36 2.51 -15.13 4.52
N GLY A 37 1.23 -15.46 4.48
CA GLY A 37 0.24 -15.10 5.51
C GLY A 37 -0.34 -13.70 5.37
N CYS A 38 0.39 -12.74 4.79
CA CYS A 38 -0.09 -11.37 4.66
C CYS A 38 -0.74 -11.11 3.29
N VAL A 39 -1.81 -10.30 3.29
CA VAL A 39 -2.42 -9.79 2.06
C VAL A 39 -2.16 -8.29 1.99
N ALA A 40 -1.31 -7.88 1.04
CA ALA A 40 -1.11 -6.48 0.72
C ALA A 40 -2.34 -5.96 -0.02
N ILE A 41 -3.00 -4.95 0.55
CA ILE A 41 -4.17 -4.30 -0.06
C ILE A 41 -3.79 -2.86 -0.37
N ASP A 42 -3.82 -2.53 -1.66
CA ASP A 42 -3.56 -1.17 -2.11
C ASP A 42 -4.84 -0.35 -1.99
N VAL A 43 -4.78 0.72 -1.20
CA VAL A 43 -5.93 1.57 -0.89
C VAL A 43 -6.31 2.42 -2.11
N GLN A 44 -5.34 2.81 -2.94
CA GLN A 44 -5.58 3.69 -4.07
C GLN A 44 -6.61 3.10 -5.08
N PRO A 45 -6.45 1.87 -5.61
CA PRO A 45 -7.44 1.28 -6.52
C PRO A 45 -8.80 1.03 -5.85
N CYS A 46 -8.83 0.76 -4.54
CA CYS A 46 -10.09 0.64 -3.80
C CYS A 46 -10.90 1.95 -3.87
N PHE A 47 -10.23 3.09 -3.67
CA PHE A 47 -10.86 4.40 -3.65
C PHE A 47 -11.13 4.96 -5.05
N MET A 48 -10.29 4.64 -6.03
CA MET A 48 -10.59 4.90 -7.44
C MET A 48 -11.88 4.19 -7.88
N GLY A 49 -12.20 3.03 -7.30
CA GLY A 49 -13.48 2.35 -7.52
C GLY A 49 -14.67 3.13 -6.97
N PHE A 50 -14.54 3.72 -5.77
CA PHE A 50 -15.64 4.47 -5.14
C PHE A 50 -15.90 5.84 -5.75
N TYR A 51 -14.85 6.51 -6.24
CA TYR A 51 -14.93 7.87 -6.77
C TYR A 51 -14.53 7.86 -8.26
N SER A 52 -15.52 7.80 -9.15
CA SER A 52 -15.28 7.81 -10.59
C SER A 52 -15.19 9.23 -11.16
N LYS A 53 -14.21 9.45 -12.05
CA LYS A 53 -14.09 10.46 -13.15
C LYS A 53 -13.09 11.61 -13.06
N ASP A 54 -12.46 11.91 -11.93
CA ASP A 54 -11.47 13.01 -11.89
C ASP A 54 -10.03 12.48 -11.78
N GLU A 55 -9.06 13.17 -12.40
CA GLU A 55 -7.60 12.89 -12.32
C GLU A 55 -7.02 12.91 -10.88
N LYS A 56 -7.86 13.13 -9.87
CA LYS A 56 -7.46 13.34 -8.48
C LYS A 56 -7.48 12.02 -7.72
N SER A 57 -6.31 11.37 -7.69
CA SER A 57 -6.07 10.15 -6.91
C SER A 57 -5.25 10.41 -5.65
N SER A 58 -5.23 11.65 -5.15
CA SER A 58 -4.42 12.04 -4.00
C SER A 58 -5.07 11.67 -2.67
N LEU A 59 -4.27 11.35 -1.67
CA LEU A 59 -4.73 11.12 -0.29
C LEU A 59 -5.57 12.30 0.23
N ALA A 60 -5.10 13.53 -0.03
CA ALA A 60 -5.79 14.75 0.37
C ALA A 60 -7.21 14.84 -0.21
N TYR A 61 -7.39 14.43 -1.46
CA TYR A 61 -8.70 14.36 -2.10
C TYR A 61 -9.61 13.35 -1.40
N TYR A 62 -9.15 12.10 -1.20
CA TYR A 62 -9.96 11.08 -0.55
C TYR A 62 -10.33 11.41 0.90
N LEU A 63 -9.42 12.03 1.65
CA LEU A 63 -9.71 12.48 3.02
C LEU A 63 -10.81 13.55 3.03
N LYS A 64 -10.75 14.51 2.10
CA LYS A 64 -11.79 15.53 1.94
C LYS A 64 -13.15 14.90 1.62
N GLU A 65 -13.19 13.99 0.65
CA GLU A 65 -14.43 13.29 0.27
C GLU A 65 -15.00 12.44 1.43
N CYS A 66 -14.14 11.86 2.26
CA CYS A 66 -14.54 11.10 3.45
C CYS A 66 -14.86 11.98 4.67
N LYS A 67 -14.76 13.31 4.56
CA LYS A 67 -14.89 14.27 5.67
C LYS A 67 -13.95 13.95 6.84
N LEU A 68 -12.72 13.56 6.51
CA LEU A 68 -11.65 13.29 7.46
C LEU A 68 -10.64 14.43 7.43
N ASP A 69 -10.14 14.82 8.60
CA ASP A 69 -9.14 15.89 8.71
C ASP A 69 -7.83 15.49 8.03
N ASN A 70 -7.37 16.32 7.08
CA ASN A 70 -6.03 16.25 6.52
C ASN A 70 -5.14 17.28 7.23
N LYS A 71 -4.42 16.85 8.27
CA LYS A 71 -3.81 17.77 9.22
C LYS A 71 -2.38 18.20 8.88
N VAL A 72 -1.70 17.54 7.94
CA VAL A 72 -0.28 17.82 7.66
C VAL A 72 0.01 17.69 6.16
N ASN A 73 0.51 18.76 5.55
CA ASN A 73 1.08 18.73 4.21
C ASN A 73 2.59 18.99 4.29
N LEU A 74 3.39 18.09 3.75
CA LEU A 74 4.83 18.28 3.59
C LEU A 74 5.19 18.09 2.10
N PRO A 75 5.33 19.18 1.34
CA PRO A 75 5.67 19.11 -0.08
C PRO A 75 6.99 18.36 -0.32
N ILE A 76 7.06 17.58 -1.41
CA ILE A 76 8.20 16.72 -1.74
C ILE A 76 9.53 17.51 -1.78
N HIS A 77 9.55 18.70 -2.41
CA HIS A 77 10.77 19.52 -2.48
C HIS A 77 11.31 19.91 -1.09
N ARG A 78 10.41 20.13 -0.12
CA ARG A 78 10.78 20.47 1.25
C ARG A 78 11.28 19.25 2.02
N MET A 79 10.64 18.10 1.81
CA MET A 79 11.08 16.83 2.38
C MET A 79 12.47 16.43 1.85
N ASN A 80 12.71 16.53 0.55
CA ASN A 80 14.01 16.26 -0.06
C ASN A 80 15.11 17.15 0.53
N LYS A 81 14.82 18.45 0.69
CA LYS A 81 15.74 19.38 1.35
C LYS A 81 16.08 18.95 2.78
N TYR A 82 15.11 18.48 3.56
CA TYR A 82 15.36 17.98 4.91
C TYR A 82 16.27 16.76 4.93
N TYR A 83 16.08 15.82 4.00
CA TYR A 83 16.97 14.68 3.86
C TYR A 83 18.39 15.11 3.44
N GLU A 84 18.53 15.99 2.45
CA GLU A 84 19.84 16.50 2.01
C GLU A 84 20.58 17.21 3.13
N MET A 85 19.89 17.98 3.97
CA MET A 85 20.48 18.64 5.13
C MET A 85 20.90 17.63 6.20
N ALA A 86 20.05 16.65 6.51
CA ALA A 86 20.34 15.61 7.49
C ALA A 86 21.53 14.71 7.10
N LEU A 87 21.75 14.50 5.79
CA LEU A 87 22.92 13.78 5.28
C LEU A 87 24.23 14.56 5.44
N LYS A 88 24.17 15.89 5.38
CA LYS A 88 25.35 16.75 5.48
C LYS A 88 25.76 16.98 6.93
N GLU A 89 24.78 17.26 7.80
CA GLU A 89 25.03 17.67 9.18
C GLU A 89 24.00 17.10 10.15
N THR A 90 24.48 16.58 11.28
CA THR A 90 23.64 16.15 12.40
C THR A 90 23.67 17.22 13.49
N ASN A 91 22.60 18.02 13.58
CA ASN A 91 22.43 19.06 14.59
C ASN A 91 20.97 19.09 15.05
N ALA A 92 20.66 19.89 16.08
CA ALA A 92 19.32 19.97 16.64
C ALA A 92 18.26 20.38 15.59
N THR A 93 18.63 21.25 14.63
CA THR A 93 17.71 21.70 13.59
C THR A 93 17.41 20.61 12.56
N THR A 94 18.40 19.83 12.14
CA THR A 94 18.20 18.71 11.20
C THR A 94 17.44 17.57 11.85
N ALA A 95 17.66 17.33 13.15
CA ALA A 95 16.85 16.40 13.95
C ALA A 95 15.37 16.83 14.01
N GLU A 96 15.07 18.12 14.24
CA GLU A 96 13.70 18.63 14.26
C GLU A 96 13.02 18.51 12.87
N GLN A 97 13.77 18.75 11.80
CA GLN A 97 13.29 18.58 10.43
C GLN A 97 12.94 17.12 10.14
N MET A 98 13.81 16.17 10.52
CA MET A 98 13.55 14.74 10.37
C MET A 98 12.38 14.28 11.24
N HIS A 99 12.21 14.85 12.44
CA HIS A 99 11.02 14.62 13.26
C HIS A 99 9.73 15.04 12.55
N LYS A 100 9.74 16.18 11.83
CA LYS A 100 8.59 16.62 11.02
C LYS A 100 8.28 15.63 9.88
N VAL A 101 9.30 15.09 9.22
CA VAL A 101 9.14 14.05 8.19
C VAL A 101 8.51 12.78 8.80
N ALA A 102 9.06 12.28 9.91
CA ALA A 102 8.53 11.09 10.58
C ALA A 102 7.06 11.27 11.00
N LYS A 103 6.73 12.43 11.59
CA LYS A 103 5.35 12.78 11.97
C LYS A 103 4.41 12.80 10.76
N TYR A 104 4.85 13.35 9.63
CA TYR A 104 4.08 13.34 8.39
C TYR A 104 3.81 11.91 7.90
N CYS A 105 4.82 11.05 7.85
CA CYS A 105 4.66 9.65 7.42
C CYS A 105 3.69 8.88 8.31
N ILE A 106 3.78 9.03 9.63
CA ILE A 106 2.85 8.39 10.58
C ILE A 106 1.40 8.84 10.31
N ILE A 107 1.19 10.14 10.11
CA ILE A 107 -0.15 10.69 9.86
C ILE A 107 -0.71 10.19 8.53
N ASN A 108 0.11 10.09 7.48
CA ASN A 108 -0.31 9.54 6.19
C ASN A 108 -0.71 8.06 6.29
N ALA A 109 0.11 7.23 6.94
CA ALA A 109 -0.19 5.81 7.14
C ALA A 109 -1.52 5.62 7.90
N LEU A 110 -1.72 6.38 8.99
CA LEU A 110 -2.97 6.37 9.75
C LEU A 110 -4.17 6.86 8.91
N SER A 111 -3.94 7.83 8.03
CA SER A 111 -4.98 8.38 7.16
C SER A 111 -5.50 7.33 6.18
N TYR A 112 -4.61 6.56 5.53
CA TYR A 112 -5.01 5.44 4.67
C TYR A 112 -5.76 4.35 5.46
N GLN A 113 -5.34 4.04 6.68
CA GLN A 113 -6.07 3.09 7.53
C GLN A 113 -7.48 3.58 7.86
N ARG A 114 -7.63 4.87 8.22
CA ARG A 114 -8.94 5.48 8.48
C ARG A 114 -9.85 5.44 7.27
N LEU A 115 -9.30 5.68 6.07
CA LEU A 115 -10.03 5.53 4.82
C LEU A 115 -10.57 4.10 4.66
N MET A 116 -9.71 3.09 4.82
CA MET A 116 -10.11 1.67 4.71
C MET A 116 -11.21 1.28 5.70
N VAL A 117 -11.13 1.76 6.94
CA VAL A 117 -12.16 1.54 7.97
C VAL A 117 -13.46 2.26 7.61
N LYS A 118 -13.40 3.52 7.16
CA LYS A 118 -14.57 4.33 6.83
C LYS A 118 -15.46 3.68 5.78
N HIS A 119 -14.87 3.03 4.78
CA HIS A 119 -15.58 2.35 3.68
C HIS A 119 -15.74 0.85 3.87
N ASN A 120 -15.33 0.32 5.03
CA ASN A 120 -15.41 -1.09 5.37
C ASN A 120 -14.81 -2.01 4.30
N VAL A 121 -13.72 -1.56 3.67
CA VAL A 121 -13.19 -2.14 2.42
C VAL A 121 -12.81 -3.61 2.58
N ILE A 122 -12.20 -3.96 3.72
CA ILE A 122 -11.75 -5.31 4.01
C ILE A 122 -12.93 -6.28 4.09
N ASN A 123 -14.02 -5.88 4.75
CA ASN A 123 -15.19 -6.74 4.89
C ASN A 123 -15.91 -6.92 3.56
N LYS A 124 -15.94 -5.92 2.69
CA LYS A 124 -16.45 -6.07 1.31
C LYS A 124 -15.68 -7.14 0.54
N TYR A 125 -14.34 -7.12 0.60
CA TYR A 125 -13.54 -8.17 -0.05
C TYR A 125 -13.68 -9.54 0.62
N ARG A 126 -13.88 -9.59 1.94
CA ARG A 126 -14.18 -10.87 2.63
C ARG A 126 -15.52 -11.46 2.18
N GLU A 127 -16.53 -10.63 1.99
CA GLU A 127 -17.84 -11.06 1.49
C GLU A 127 -17.72 -11.60 0.06
N ILE A 128 -17.05 -10.87 -0.83
CA ILE A 128 -16.77 -11.33 -2.20
C ILE A 128 -16.00 -12.65 -2.19
N ALA A 129 -14.94 -12.75 -1.38
CA ALA A 129 -14.15 -13.96 -1.21
C ALA A 129 -15.00 -15.14 -0.75
N SER A 130 -15.90 -14.91 0.22
CA SER A 130 -16.79 -15.94 0.76
C SER A 130 -17.82 -16.40 -0.26
N ILE A 131 -18.42 -15.50 -1.03
CA ILE A 131 -19.44 -15.83 -2.04
C ILE A 131 -18.81 -16.57 -3.22
N ALA A 132 -17.62 -16.15 -3.63
CA ALA A 132 -16.93 -16.70 -4.79
C ALA A 132 -15.99 -17.87 -4.47
N PHE A 133 -15.90 -18.29 -3.20
CA PHE A 133 -14.93 -19.28 -2.70
C PHE A 133 -13.48 -18.97 -3.12
N LEU A 134 -13.12 -17.68 -3.07
CA LEU A 134 -11.80 -17.17 -3.41
C LEU A 134 -10.98 -16.85 -2.17
N SER A 135 -9.66 -16.73 -2.34
CA SER A 135 -8.83 -16.09 -1.32
C SER A 135 -9.11 -14.58 -1.23
N LEU A 136 -8.82 -13.96 -0.08
CA LEU A 136 -8.93 -12.49 0.06
C LEU A 136 -8.01 -11.75 -0.93
N PHE A 137 -6.86 -12.35 -1.24
CA PHE A 137 -5.93 -11.85 -2.24
C PHE A 137 -6.59 -11.82 -3.63
N ASP A 138 -7.20 -12.92 -4.06
CA ASP A 138 -7.84 -12.99 -5.37
C ASP A 138 -9.06 -12.08 -5.45
N ALA A 139 -9.80 -11.94 -4.35
CA ALA A 139 -10.89 -11.00 -4.26
C ALA A 139 -10.43 -9.55 -4.46
N HIS A 140 -9.28 -9.16 -3.92
CA HIS A 140 -8.75 -7.80 -4.10
C HIS A 140 -8.15 -7.58 -5.49
N TYR A 141 -7.30 -8.50 -5.96
CA TYR A 141 -6.54 -8.30 -7.20
C TYR A 141 -7.31 -8.67 -8.47
N PHE A 142 -8.27 -9.61 -8.40
CA PHE A 142 -8.90 -10.18 -9.60
C PHE A 142 -10.44 -10.02 -9.66
N ALA A 143 -11.15 -9.73 -8.57
CA ALA A 143 -12.62 -9.71 -8.59
C ALA A 143 -13.23 -8.52 -9.36
N GLY A 144 -12.51 -7.41 -9.55
CA GLY A 144 -12.95 -6.25 -10.35
C GLY A 144 -13.17 -6.55 -11.85
N GLY A 145 -12.89 -7.78 -12.29
CA GLY A 145 -13.09 -8.27 -13.65
C GLY A 145 -14.53 -8.53 -14.09
N LYS A 146 -15.46 -8.76 -13.16
CA LYS A 146 -16.68 -9.51 -13.46
C LYS A 146 -17.92 -8.68 -13.73
N ASN A 147 -18.09 -8.32 -15.00
CA ASN A 147 -19.36 -8.55 -15.66
C ASN A 147 -19.21 -9.88 -16.42
N GLY A 148 -19.80 -10.96 -15.92
CA GLY A 148 -20.04 -12.19 -16.69
C GLY A 148 -18.84 -12.99 -17.18
N ALA A 149 -18.09 -13.65 -16.29
CA ALA A 149 -17.37 -14.89 -16.62
C ALA A 149 -17.09 -15.68 -15.34
N ALA A 150 -17.29 -16.99 -15.39
CA ALA A 150 -16.95 -17.93 -14.34
C ALA A 150 -15.51 -17.66 -13.85
N ILE A 151 -15.32 -17.59 -12.52
CA ILE A 151 -13.99 -17.84 -11.96
C ILE A 151 -13.80 -19.30 -12.29
N ASP A 152 -12.73 -19.63 -13.02
CA ASP A 152 -12.37 -21.01 -13.23
C ASP A 152 -12.01 -21.62 -11.87
N LEU A 153 -12.99 -22.29 -11.27
CA LEU A 153 -12.92 -22.93 -9.95
C LEU A 153 -12.00 -24.17 -9.95
N SER A 154 -11.30 -24.46 -11.06
CA SER A 154 -10.53 -25.69 -11.23
C SER A 154 -9.08 -25.63 -10.77
N ASN A 155 -8.56 -24.50 -10.27
CA ASN A 155 -7.16 -24.43 -9.81
C ASN A 155 -7.02 -24.82 -8.31
N PRO A 156 -6.45 -26.00 -7.97
CA PRO A 156 -6.45 -26.55 -6.61
C PRO A 156 -5.41 -25.90 -5.66
N GLN A 157 -4.66 -24.88 -6.12
CA GLN A 157 -3.52 -24.34 -5.37
C GLN A 157 -3.87 -23.33 -4.25
N TYR A 158 -5.16 -23.06 -4.01
CA TYR A 158 -5.60 -21.92 -3.19
C TYR A 158 -6.27 -22.28 -1.86
N CYS A 159 -5.99 -23.46 -1.30
CA CYS A 159 -6.43 -23.81 0.05
C CYS A 159 -5.37 -23.43 1.10
N GLY A 160 -5.60 -22.30 1.77
CA GLY A 160 -5.08 -22.03 3.11
C GLY A 160 -4.23 -20.76 3.25
N PHE A 161 -4.75 -19.77 3.97
CA PHE A 161 -4.16 -19.19 5.20
C PHE A 161 -4.86 -17.88 5.57
N TRP A 162 -5.12 -17.69 6.87
CA TRP A 162 -5.58 -16.43 7.46
C TRP A 162 -4.40 -15.53 7.86
N SER A 163 -4.71 -14.22 7.98
CA SER A 163 -4.04 -13.14 8.73
C SER A 163 -2.80 -12.42 8.17
N CYS A 164 -3.01 -11.18 7.68
CA CYS A 164 -2.45 -9.90 8.16
C CYS A 164 -2.47 -8.85 7.03
N ILE A 165 -3.02 -7.67 7.29
CA ILE A 165 -3.15 -6.60 6.29
C ILE A 165 -2.01 -5.61 6.50
N ALA A 166 -1.08 -5.57 5.56
CA ALA A 166 -0.08 -4.52 5.46
C ALA A 166 -0.53 -3.52 4.38
N VAL A 167 -0.68 -2.25 4.75
CA VAL A 167 -0.94 -1.15 3.82
C VAL A 167 0.42 -0.67 3.29
N SER A 168 0.72 -0.93 2.02
CA SER A 168 1.92 -0.42 1.35
C SER A 168 1.66 0.96 0.75
N GLU A 169 2.46 1.95 1.14
CA GLU A 169 2.41 3.32 0.60
C GLU A 169 3.27 3.43 -0.67
N PRO A 170 2.74 3.89 -1.82
CA PRO A 170 3.49 3.94 -3.07
C PRO A 170 3.98 5.36 -3.38
N GLN A 171 4.98 5.90 -2.67
CA GLN A 171 5.64 7.15 -3.09
C GLN A 171 7.17 7.21 -2.99
N PHE A 172 7.87 6.13 -2.63
CA PHE A 172 9.35 6.12 -2.55
C PHE A 172 10.05 5.23 -3.58
N CYS A 173 9.33 4.55 -4.48
CA CYS A 173 9.91 3.59 -5.42
C CYS A 173 10.45 4.23 -6.71
N ASN A 174 11.41 5.15 -6.62
CA ASN A 174 12.17 5.63 -7.79
C ASN A 174 13.70 5.50 -7.65
N SER A 175 14.22 4.80 -6.63
CA SER A 175 15.64 4.45 -6.55
C SER A 175 15.86 3.26 -5.61
N PRO A 176 16.38 2.11 -6.08
CA PRO A 176 16.65 0.93 -5.25
C PRO A 176 17.71 1.15 -4.17
N ASP A 177 18.56 2.17 -4.32
CA ASP A 177 19.80 2.30 -3.55
C ASP A 177 19.66 3.07 -2.22
N ARG A 178 18.48 3.61 -1.91
CA ARG A 178 18.27 4.46 -0.71
C ARG A 178 17.45 3.82 0.42
N PHE A 179 17.05 2.55 0.28
CA PHE A 179 16.15 1.92 1.24
C PHE A 179 16.85 1.37 2.52
N TRP A 180 18.18 1.27 2.55
CA TRP A 180 18.89 0.47 3.57
C TRP A 180 20.08 1.14 4.29
N GLN A 181 20.08 2.47 4.50
CA GLN A 181 21.15 3.11 5.31
C GLN A 181 20.78 3.43 6.77
N PHE A 182 19.66 2.92 7.30
CA PHE A 182 19.31 3.11 8.71
C PHE A 182 19.22 1.79 9.47
N THR A 183 20.37 1.15 9.68
CA THR A 183 20.65 0.35 10.89
C THR A 183 22.16 0.04 10.95
N LYS A 184 22.94 0.91 11.60
CA LYS A 184 24.12 0.47 12.35
C LYS A 184 23.87 0.84 13.82
N PRO A 185 23.91 -0.12 14.76
CA PRO A 185 23.81 0.18 16.18
C PRO A 185 25.09 0.89 16.65
N ILE A 186 24.92 1.84 17.59
CA ILE A 186 25.99 2.27 18.51
C ILE A 186 26.12 1.18 19.56
#